data_AF-A0A5B8U7R5-F1
#
_entry.id   AF-A0A5B8U7R5-F1
#
_cell.length_a   1.000
_cell.length_b   1.000
_cell.length_c   1.000
_cell.angle_alpha   90.00
_cell.angle_beta   90.00
_cell.angle_gamma   90.00
#
_symmetry.space_group_name_H-M   'P 1'
#
loop_
_entity.id
_entity.type
_entity.pdbx_description
1 polymer ?
#
loop_
_entity_poly.entity_id
_entity_poly.type
_entity_poly.pdbx_seq_one_letter_code
_entity_poly.pdbx_strand_id
1 'polypeptide(L)'
;MQLDFDGVCRFLEEHLGHQVFAATQDGGAEGGNTCLSVQGTLARAEGDITLVDPRPGRIEAFTVAGASTLVLLEGDFSGAVLGAMGEGLPTMVQATFRDLLVVVGALPAPAP
;
A
#
# COMPACT_ATOMS: atom_id res chain seq x y z
N MET A 1 -0.26 12.27 -10.22
CA MET A 1 0.06 13.32 -9.20
C MET A 1 1.13 12.76 -8.29
N GLN A 2 2.22 13.47 -8.01
CA GLN A 2 3.25 12.97 -7.09
C GLN A 2 2.79 13.16 -5.63
N LEU A 3 3.07 12.19 -4.77
CA LEU A 3 2.75 12.20 -3.35
C LEU A 3 4.01 11.97 -2.52
N ASP A 4 4.05 12.60 -1.35
CA ASP A 4 4.96 12.28 -0.26
C ASP A 4 4.36 11.18 0.63
N PHE A 5 5.08 10.81 1.69
CA PHE A 5 4.64 9.75 2.62
C PHE A 5 3.29 10.09 3.27
N ASP A 6 3.08 11.36 3.65
CA ASP A 6 1.80 11.83 4.20
C ASP A 6 0.66 11.70 3.19
N GLY A 7 0.92 12.02 1.92
CA GLY A 7 -0.03 11.83 0.84
C GLY A 7 -0.44 10.37 0.67
N VAL A 8 0.49 9.42 0.80
CA VAL A 8 0.18 7.98 0.78
C VAL A 8 -0.66 7.59 1.99
N CYS A 9 -0.28 8.02 3.20
CA CYS A 9 -1.01 7.69 4.42
C CYS A 9 -2.44 8.22 4.38
N ARG A 10 -2.62 9.49 3.98
CA ARG A 10 -3.94 10.09 3.81
C ARG A 10 -4.78 9.36 2.77
N PHE A 11 -4.19 8.95 1.65
CA PHE A 11 -4.91 8.13 0.67
C PHE A 11 -5.43 6.84 1.30
N LEU A 12 -4.62 6.13 2.10
CA LEU A 12 -5.04 4.90 2.77
C LEU A 12 -6.10 5.15 3.84
N GLU A 13 -5.98 6.25 4.59
CA GLU A 13 -6.97 6.67 5.59
C GLU A 13 -8.34 6.96 4.96
N GLU A 14 -8.36 7.66 3.82
CA GLU A 14 -9.58 7.93 3.05
C GLU A 14 -10.25 6.64 2.53
N HIS A 15 -9.51 5.54 2.45
CA HIS A 15 -10.00 4.23 1.98
C HIS A 15 -10.25 3.22 3.11
N LEU A 16 -10.18 3.63 4.38
CA LEU A 16 -10.54 2.75 5.50
C LEU A 16 -12.01 2.29 5.39
N GLY A 17 -12.24 0.99 5.62
CA GLY A 17 -13.55 0.36 5.48
C GLY A 17 -13.95 0.03 4.03
N HIS A 18 -13.19 0.47 3.03
CA HIS A 18 -13.44 0.16 1.63
C HIS A 18 -12.71 -1.13 1.20
N GLN A 19 -13.24 -1.78 0.15
CA GLN A 19 -12.53 -2.87 -0.52
C GLN A 19 -11.35 -2.29 -1.30
N VAL A 20 -10.16 -2.82 -1.04
CA VAL A 20 -8.94 -2.46 -1.74
C VAL A 20 -8.23 -3.71 -2.24
N PHE A 21 -7.37 -3.52 -3.22
CA PHE A 21 -6.26 -4.44 -3.46
C PHE A 21 -4.98 -3.77 -2.97
N ALA A 22 -4.10 -4.56 -2.37
CA ALA A 22 -2.73 -4.16 -2.07
C ALA A 22 -1.79 -5.19 -2.69
N ALA A 23 -0.85 -4.72 -3.50
CA ALA A 23 0.13 -5.56 -4.15
C ALA A 23 1.54 -5.06 -3.88
N THR A 24 2.46 -5.97 -3.64
CA THR A 24 3.89 -5.68 -3.59
C THR A 24 4.58 -6.31 -4.80
N GLN A 25 5.50 -5.57 -5.40
CA GLN A 25 6.31 -6.01 -6.52
C GLN A 25 7.75 -5.62 -6.24
N ASP A 26 8.69 -6.51 -6.52
CA ASP A 26 10.10 -6.14 -6.56
C ASP A 26 10.35 -5.26 -7.80
N GLY A 27 10.97 -4.11 -7.59
CA GLY A 27 11.37 -3.16 -8.62
C GLY A 27 12.75 -3.47 -9.22
N GLY A 28 13.47 -4.46 -8.68
CA GLY A 28 14.74 -4.95 -9.19
C GLY A 28 14.59 -5.91 -10.39
N ALA A 29 15.58 -5.88 -11.29
CA ALA A 29 15.60 -6.72 -12.50
C ALA A 29 15.66 -8.24 -12.22
N GLU A 30 16.02 -8.65 -11.00
CA GLU A 30 16.08 -10.05 -10.57
C GLU A 30 14.88 -10.49 -9.71
N GLY A 31 13.87 -9.63 -9.52
CA GLY A 31 12.82 -9.79 -8.52
C GLY A 31 11.91 -11.02 -8.64
N GLY A 32 11.99 -11.77 -9.74
CA GLY A 32 11.27 -13.03 -9.92
C GLY A 32 9.75 -12.92 -9.69
N ASN A 33 9.12 -14.03 -9.29
CA ASN A 33 7.67 -14.16 -9.10
C ASN A 33 7.18 -13.84 -7.68
N THR A 34 7.96 -13.13 -6.85
CA THR A 34 7.56 -12.82 -5.46
C THR A 34 6.65 -11.59 -5.43
N CYS A 35 5.52 -11.67 -6.13
CA CYS A 35 4.47 -10.67 -6.10
C CYS A 35 3.38 -11.15 -5.15
N LEU A 36 3.21 -10.47 -4.02
CA LEU A 36 2.07 -10.71 -3.13
C LEU A 36 0.96 -9.74 -3.52
N SER A 37 -0.24 -10.26 -3.77
CA SER A 37 -1.44 -9.44 -3.93
C SER A 37 -2.50 -9.94 -2.96
N VAL A 38 -3.06 -9.01 -2.19
CA VAL A 38 -4.16 -9.27 -1.27
C VAL A 38 -5.31 -8.32 -1.60
N GLN A 39 -6.52 -8.82 -1.45
CA GLN A 39 -7.75 -8.06 -1.67
C GLN A 39 -8.65 -8.20 -0.45
N GLY A 40 -9.29 -7.10 -0.05
CA GLY A 40 -10.27 -7.11 1.01
C GLY A 40 -10.48 -5.74 1.63
N THR A 41 -11.19 -5.70 2.76
CA THR A 41 -11.43 -4.46 3.50
C THR A 41 -10.13 -3.93 4.08
N LEU A 42 -9.84 -2.65 3.83
CA LEU A 42 -8.73 -1.94 4.47
C LEU A 42 -9.13 -1.49 5.88
N ALA A 43 -8.27 -1.72 6.86
CA ALA A 43 -8.43 -1.24 8.23
C ALA A 43 -7.08 -0.81 8.81
N ARG A 44 -7.09 -0.08 9.93
CA ARG A 44 -5.87 0.15 10.72
C ARG A 44 -5.45 -1.18 11.35
N ALA A 45 -4.14 -1.45 11.36
CA ALA A 45 -3.65 -2.65 12.02
C ALA A 45 -3.89 -2.56 13.54
N GLU A 46 -4.33 -3.66 14.13
CA GLU A 46 -4.48 -3.81 15.57
C GLU A 46 -3.39 -4.74 16.12
N GLY A 47 -2.97 -4.50 17.37
CA GLY A 47 -1.93 -5.29 18.02
C GLY A 47 -0.52 -4.73 17.83
N ASP A 48 0.46 -5.49 18.34
CA ASP A 48 1.85 -5.05 18.37
C ASP A 48 2.62 -5.50 17.12
N ILE A 49 3.28 -4.55 16.45
CA ILE A 49 4.19 -4.83 15.34
C ILE A 49 5.61 -4.61 15.83
N THR A 50 6.41 -5.68 15.79
CA THR A 50 7.83 -5.62 16.13
C THR A 50 8.65 -5.50 14.84
N LEU A 51 9.49 -4.47 14.76
CA LEU A 51 10.44 -4.27 13.68
C LEU A 51 11.86 -4.47 14.21
N VAL A 52 12.71 -5.09 13.39
CA VAL A 52 14.13 -5.27 13.69
C VAL A 52 14.93 -4.25 12.88
N ASP A 53 15.64 -3.37 13.57
CA ASP A 53 16.50 -2.33 12.99
C ASP A 53 15.83 -1.48 11.88
N PRO A 54 14.62 -0.93 12.08
CA PRO A 54 14.01 -0.06 11.08
C PRO A 54 14.84 1.22 10.90
N ARG A 55 14.88 1.75 9.68
CA ARG A 55 15.44 3.09 9.45
C ARG A 55 14.64 4.13 10.23
N PRO A 56 15.27 5.24 10.68
CA PRO A 56 14.56 6.32 11.36
C PRO A 56 13.42 6.87 10.52
N GLY A 57 12.27 7.12 11.15
CA GLY A 57 11.07 7.66 10.50
C GLY A 57 9.80 7.14 11.18
N ARG A 58 8.65 7.57 10.66
CA ARG A 58 7.34 7.05 11.08
C ARG A 58 7.08 5.65 10.52
N ILE A 59 6.23 4.93 11.23
CA ILE A 59 5.77 3.59 10.89
C ILE A 59 4.25 3.65 10.86
N GLU A 60 3.66 3.28 9.73
CA GLU A 60 2.22 3.24 9.55
C GLU A 60 1.80 1.83 9.18
N ALA A 61 0.76 1.31 9.84
CA ALA A 61 0.34 -0.07 9.66
C ALA A 61 -1.16 -0.19 9.41
N PHE A 62 -1.49 -1.03 8.43
CA PHE A 62 -2.82 -1.31 7.97
C PHE A 62 -3.02 -2.81 7.82
N THR A 63 -4.25 -3.28 7.90
CA THR A 63 -4.62 -4.65 7.54
C THR A 63 -5.51 -4.65 6.32
N VAL A 64 -5.31 -5.61 5.44
CA VAL A 64 -6.18 -5.91 4.30
C VAL A 64 -6.82 -7.29 4.54
N ALA A 65 -8.14 -7.36 4.39
CA ALA A 65 -8.94 -8.57 4.63
C ALA A 65 -8.83 -9.15 6.06
N GLY A 66 -8.39 -8.34 7.03
CA GLY A 66 -8.22 -8.75 8.43
C GLY A 66 -7.13 -9.81 8.68
N ALA A 67 -6.36 -10.19 7.66
CA ALA A 67 -5.35 -11.24 7.77
C ALA A 67 -3.95 -10.80 7.33
N SER A 68 -3.85 -9.88 6.36
CA SER A 68 -2.58 -9.43 5.82
C SER A 68 -2.25 -8.02 6.32
N THR A 69 -1.09 -7.84 6.93
CA THR A 69 -0.64 -6.54 7.43
C THR A 69 0.26 -5.86 6.40
N LEU A 70 -0.09 -4.63 6.02
CA LEU A 70 0.73 -3.72 5.23
C LEU A 70 1.41 -2.74 6.20
N VAL A 71 2.73 -2.81 6.28
CA VAL A 71 3.55 -1.90 7.10
C VAL A 71 4.34 -0.98 6.17
N LEU A 72 4.18 0.33 6.35
CA LEU A 72 4.86 1.37 5.61
C LEU A 72 5.90 2.04 6.49
N LEU A 73 7.14 2.12 6.01
CA LEU A 73 8.28 2.68 6.73
C LEU A 73 8.72 3.96 6.03
N GLU A 74 8.54 5.10 6.69
CA GLU A 74 8.91 6.41 6.12
C GLU A 74 10.40 6.48 5.77
N GLY A 75 11.27 5.87 6.57
CA GLY A 75 12.71 5.84 6.33
C GLY A 75 13.15 5.05 5.08
N ASP A 76 12.26 4.24 4.51
CA ASP A 76 12.48 3.51 3.25
C ASP A 76 11.74 4.14 2.06
N PHE A 77 10.82 5.07 2.32
CA PHE A 77 10.01 5.71 1.30
C PHE A 77 10.87 6.60 0.38
N SER A 78 10.75 6.42 -0.93
CA SER A 78 11.47 7.22 -1.93
C SER A 78 10.55 8.04 -2.83
N GLY A 79 9.25 7.78 -2.83
CA GLY A 79 8.26 8.55 -3.57
C GLY A 79 7.00 7.76 -3.88
N ALA A 80 5.92 8.47 -4.23
CA ALA A 80 4.70 7.85 -4.70
C ALA A 80 4.05 8.65 -5.82
N VAL A 81 3.25 7.95 -6.63
CA VAL A 81 2.40 8.55 -7.65
C VAL A 81 0.97 8.06 -7.50
N LEU A 82 0.03 9.00 -7.55
CA LEU A 82 -1.39 8.73 -7.71
C LEU A 82 -1.70 8.62 -9.21
N GLY A 83 -2.32 7.51 -9.60
CA GLY A 83 -2.73 7.22 -10.98
C GLY A 83 -4.07 6.48 -11.05
N ALA A 84 -4.62 6.35 -12.25
CA ALA A 84 -5.82 5.55 -12.50
C ALA A 84 -5.43 4.18 -13.08
N MET A 85 -6.23 3.15 -12.81
CA MET A 85 -6.05 1.82 -13.41
C MET A 85 -6.50 1.73 -14.88
N GLY A 86 -6.68 2.87 -15.55
CA GLY A 86 -7.28 3.03 -16.88
C GLY A 86 -8.41 4.06 -16.85
N GLU A 87 -9.01 4.37 -18.00
CA GLU A 87 -10.14 5.31 -18.05
C GLU A 87 -11.34 4.79 -17.25
N GLY A 88 -11.85 5.61 -16.32
CA GLY A 88 -13.01 5.26 -15.48
C GLY A 88 -12.73 4.24 -14.37
N LEU A 89 -11.49 3.80 -14.20
CA LEU A 89 -11.11 2.83 -13.18
C LEU A 89 -10.70 3.51 -11.86
N PRO A 90 -10.78 2.78 -10.73
CA PRO A 90 -10.46 3.33 -9.43
C PRO A 90 -9.04 3.91 -9.37
N THR A 91 -8.91 5.00 -8.62
CA THR A 91 -7.61 5.61 -8.33
C THR A 91 -6.77 4.66 -7.50
N MET A 92 -5.48 4.54 -7.82
CA MET A 92 -4.49 3.80 -7.05
C MET A 92 -3.31 4.70 -6.70
N VAL A 93 -2.67 4.39 -5.57
CA VAL A 93 -1.35 4.89 -5.22
C VAL A 93 -0.31 3.82 -5.54
N GLN A 94 0.76 4.24 -6.19
CA GLN A 94 1.97 3.44 -6.41
C GLN A 94 3.09 4.10 -5.61
N ALA A 95 3.56 3.45 -4.55
CA ALA A 95 4.56 3.96 -3.63
C ALA A 95 5.82 3.10 -3.69
N THR A 96 6.97 3.73 -3.86
CA THR A 96 8.27 3.06 -3.87
C THR A 96 8.91 3.15 -2.49
N PHE A 97 9.31 1.99 -1.97
CA PHE A 97 10.07 1.82 -0.74
C PHE A 97 11.38 1.13 -1.10
N ARG A 98 12.43 1.92 -1.37
CA ARG A 98 13.70 1.46 -1.96
C ARG A 98 13.48 0.68 -3.26
N ASP A 99 13.70 -0.63 -3.24
CA ASP A 99 13.57 -1.52 -4.38
C ASP A 99 12.18 -2.19 -4.43
N LEU A 100 11.28 -1.88 -3.48
CA LEU A 100 9.92 -2.44 -3.43
C LEU A 100 8.91 -1.42 -3.96
N LEU A 101 8.07 -1.85 -4.90
CA LEU A 101 6.88 -1.11 -5.31
C LEU A 101 5.65 -1.66 -4.57
N VAL A 102 4.96 -0.78 -3.85
CA VAL A 102 3.69 -1.06 -3.19
C VAL A 102 2.58 -0.35 -3.95
N VAL A 103 1.61 -1.10 -4.45
CA VAL A 103 0.44 -0.57 -5.15
C VAL A 103 -0.80 -0.82 -4.31
N VAL A 104 -1.55 0.23 -3.98
CA VAL A 104 -2.85 0.10 -3.31
C VAL A 104 -3.89 0.87 -4.10
N GLY A 105 -5.02 0.23 -4.39
CA GLY A 105 -6.14 0.87 -5.08
C GLY A 105 -7.47 0.35 -4.60
N ALA A 106 -8.51 1.16 -4.74
CA ALA A 106 -9.87 0.73 -4.45
C ALA A 106 -10.30 -0.36 -5.44
N LEU A 107 -11.02 -1.35 -4.95
CA LEU A 107 -11.75 -2.28 -5.80
C LEU A 107 -13.12 -1.69 -6.14
N PRO A 108 -13.63 -1.92 -7.35
CA PRO A 108 -15.02 -1.58 -7.65
C PRO A 108 -15.94 -2.31 -6.66
N ALA A 109 -17.02 -1.63 -6.23
CA ALA A 109 -18.03 -2.28 -5.42
C ALA A 109 -18.50 -3.56 -6.14
N PRO A 110 -18.72 -4.68 -5.42
CA PRO A 110 -19.27 -5.87 -6.04
C PRO A 110 -20.58 -5.49 -6.74
N ALA A 111 -20.76 -5.96 -7.98
CA ALA A 111 -22.00 -5.75 -8.72
C ALA A 111 -23.17 -6.33 -7.90
N PRO A 112 -24.33 -5.64 -7.88
CA PRO A 112 -25.51 -6.08 -7.13
C PRO A 112 -26.07 -7.42 -7.62
#